data_AF-A0A6G6K2U0-F1
#
_entry.id   AF-A0A6G6K2U0-F1
#
_cell.length_a   1.000
_cell.length_b   1.000
_cell.length_c   1.000
_cell.angle_alpha   90.00
_cell.angle_beta   90.00
_cell.angle_gamma   90.00
#
_symmetry.space_group_name_H-M   'P 1'
#
loop_
_entity.id
_entity.type
_entity.pdbx_description
1 polymer ?
#
loop_
_entity_poly.entity_id
_entity_poly.type
_entity_poly.pdbx_seq_one_letter_code
_entity_poly.pdbx_strand_id
1 'polypeptide(L)'
;MAKSTKYDDADWHYDKKFVESGLPEQHSAHHILYFQRWLQEHDALTDDFWVEVVDDGPRVFPEDFRPWGDIVFLDYMVKPEWRPFVEAYYESEYARDYVATLKGELPSMYHIPFTDEGSAKLKPVLDERYAQWQEKPDRWLKPQRQTVAQKHPRTIGTLATVGFILLLVLVVVVVGKLFDLVERAIQGTVFQVPVTILVFALMGWGVWTAFRKKA
;
A
#
# COMPACT_ATOMS: atom_id res chain seq x y z
N MET A 1 4.20 10.19 14.78
CA MET A 1 3.13 10.88 14.02
C MET A 1 2.21 9.81 13.45
N ALA A 2 0.89 10.06 13.41
CA ALA A 2 0.00 9.16 12.68
C ALA A 2 0.41 9.15 11.21
N LYS A 3 0.33 8.00 10.56
CA LYS A 3 0.63 7.87 9.12
C LYS A 3 -0.43 8.64 8.35
N SER A 4 -0.03 9.63 7.56
CA SER A 4 -0.91 10.34 6.63
C SER A 4 -1.37 9.40 5.51
N THR A 5 -2.62 9.54 5.12
CA THR A 5 -3.17 8.86 3.93
C THR A 5 -2.75 9.63 2.69
N LYS A 6 -2.12 8.93 1.75
CA LYS A 6 -1.78 9.47 0.43
C LYS A 6 -2.91 9.16 -0.54
N TYR A 7 -3.57 10.20 -1.04
CA TYR A 7 -4.58 10.09 -2.07
C TYR A 7 -3.94 9.89 -3.44
N ASP A 8 -2.81 10.55 -3.71
CA ASP A 8 -2.08 10.41 -4.96
C ASP A 8 -0.59 10.77 -4.82
N ASP A 9 0.18 10.31 -5.79
CA ASP A 9 1.61 10.55 -5.94
C ASP A 9 1.97 10.63 -7.41
N ALA A 10 2.65 11.69 -7.84
CA ALA A 10 3.15 11.80 -9.21
C ALA A 10 4.04 10.60 -9.59
N ASP A 11 4.80 10.05 -8.62
CA ASP A 11 5.67 8.89 -8.84
C ASP A 11 4.90 7.61 -9.17
N TRP A 12 3.66 7.49 -8.69
CA TRP A 12 2.81 6.32 -9.00
C TRP A 12 2.45 6.26 -10.49
N HIS A 13 2.57 7.39 -11.19
CA HIS A 13 2.24 7.52 -12.61
C HIS A 13 3.47 7.46 -13.52
N TYR A 14 4.67 7.26 -12.96
CA TYR A 14 5.92 7.09 -13.72
C TYR A 14 6.07 5.65 -14.25
N ASP A 15 5.07 5.19 -15.00
CA ASP A 15 5.06 3.86 -15.59
C ASP A 15 5.74 3.81 -16.97
N LYS A 16 5.87 2.60 -17.53
CA LYS A 16 6.46 2.41 -18.86
C LYS A 16 5.76 3.23 -19.94
N LYS A 17 4.44 3.40 -19.88
CA LYS A 17 3.67 4.16 -20.88
C LYS A 17 3.96 5.65 -20.78
N PHE A 18 4.14 6.16 -19.56
CA PHE A 18 4.56 7.54 -19.33
C PHE A 18 5.96 7.77 -19.89
N VAL A 19 6.94 6.93 -19.55
CA VAL A 19 8.32 7.07 -20.04
C VAL A 19 8.40 7.02 -21.57
N GLU A 20 7.66 6.10 -22.20
CA GLU A 20 7.62 5.97 -23.67
C GLU A 20 6.97 7.18 -24.37
N SER A 21 6.21 8.02 -23.65
CA SER A 21 5.62 9.24 -24.22
C SER A 21 6.66 10.34 -24.49
N GLY A 22 7.80 10.31 -23.80
CA GLY A 22 8.82 11.37 -23.88
C GLY A 22 8.36 12.72 -23.32
N LEU A 23 7.25 12.75 -22.57
CA LEU A 23 6.76 13.96 -21.92
C LEU A 23 7.66 14.36 -20.74
N PRO A 24 7.74 15.67 -20.43
CA PRO A 24 8.36 16.13 -19.18
C PRO A 24 7.70 15.51 -17.95
N GLU A 25 8.48 15.22 -16.92
CA GLU A 25 8.01 14.48 -15.72
C GLU A 25 6.78 15.12 -15.06
N GLN A 26 6.63 16.44 -15.14
CA GLN A 26 5.51 17.18 -14.56
C GLN A 26 4.14 16.75 -15.09
N HIS A 27 4.11 16.18 -16.30
CA HIS A 27 2.89 15.66 -16.91
C HIS A 27 2.29 14.46 -16.14
N SER A 28 3.08 13.79 -15.31
CA SER A 28 2.58 12.72 -14.43
C SER A 28 1.71 13.26 -13.29
N ALA A 29 1.79 14.57 -13.02
CA ALA A 29 1.11 15.21 -11.90
C ALA A 29 -0.07 16.11 -12.30
N HIS A 30 -0.25 16.43 -13.59
CA HIS A 30 -1.26 17.41 -14.02
C HIS A 30 -2.68 17.09 -13.53
N HIS A 31 -3.07 15.81 -13.47
CA HIS A 31 -4.39 15.44 -12.93
C HIS A 31 -4.50 15.73 -11.43
N ILE A 32 -3.43 15.59 -10.64
CA ILE A 32 -3.41 16.00 -9.23
C ILE A 32 -3.63 17.51 -9.14
N LEU A 33 -2.90 18.27 -9.96
CA LEU A 33 -2.92 19.73 -9.96
C LEU A 33 -4.29 20.32 -10.29
N TYR A 34 -4.98 19.77 -11.30
CA TYR A 34 -6.34 20.19 -11.64
C TYR A 34 -7.31 20.03 -10.46
N PHE A 35 -7.22 18.92 -9.72
CA PHE A 35 -8.08 18.70 -8.56
C PHE A 35 -7.74 19.62 -7.41
N GLN A 36 -6.45 19.79 -7.11
CA GLN A 36 -5.98 20.68 -6.05
C GLN A 36 -6.36 22.15 -6.33
N ARG A 37 -6.26 22.61 -7.59
CA ARG A 37 -6.73 23.94 -7.97
C ARG A 37 -8.22 24.11 -7.69
N TRP A 38 -9.04 23.13 -8.06
CA TRP A 38 -10.47 23.19 -7.78
C TRP A 38 -10.77 23.22 -6.27
N LEU A 39 -10.03 22.44 -5.46
CA LEU A 39 -10.13 22.50 -4.00
C LEU A 39 -9.70 23.87 -3.44
N GLN A 40 -8.64 24.47 -3.97
CA GLN A 40 -8.22 25.82 -3.59
C GLN A 40 -9.33 26.84 -3.85
N GLU A 41 -9.94 26.81 -5.04
CA GLU A 41 -11.02 27.74 -5.41
C GLU A 41 -12.25 27.65 -4.48
N HIS A 42 -12.41 26.53 -3.78
CA HIS A 42 -13.49 26.30 -2.82
C HIS A 42 -13.05 26.44 -1.35
N ASP A 43 -11.85 26.96 -1.10
CA ASP A 43 -11.27 27.07 0.24
C ASP A 43 -11.28 25.72 0.99
N ALA A 44 -10.99 24.62 0.26
CA ALA A 44 -11.03 23.26 0.77
C ALA A 44 -9.67 22.72 1.21
N LEU A 45 -8.58 23.46 0.93
CA LEU A 45 -7.22 23.10 1.32
C LEU A 45 -6.83 23.72 2.67
N THR A 46 -6.02 23.02 3.45
CA THR A 46 -5.47 23.53 4.70
C THR A 46 -4.30 24.48 4.45
N ASP A 47 -3.88 25.20 5.49
CA ASP A 47 -2.68 26.04 5.40
C ASP A 47 -1.41 25.20 5.18
N ASP A 48 -1.38 23.96 5.67
CA ASP A 48 -0.28 22.99 5.49
C ASP A 48 -0.02 22.61 4.03
N PHE A 49 -1.02 22.77 3.14
CA PHE A 49 -0.81 22.63 1.69
C PHE A 49 0.19 23.68 1.16
N TRP A 50 0.21 24.87 1.76
CA TRP A 50 1.03 26.00 1.33
C TRP A 50 2.40 26.06 1.99
N VAL A 51 2.58 25.38 3.13
CA VAL A 51 3.83 25.41 3.92
C VAL A 51 5.00 24.80 3.13
N GLU A 52 4.74 23.89 2.19
CA GLU A 52 5.78 23.40 1.26
C GLU A 52 6.00 24.32 0.05
N VAL A 53 5.12 25.32 -0.18
CA VAL A 53 5.00 26.09 -1.42
C VAL A 53 5.36 27.59 -1.29
N VAL A 54 5.66 28.14 -0.11
CA VAL A 54 6.45 29.37 0.18
C VAL A 54 5.97 30.02 1.49
N ASP A 55 6.92 30.40 2.33
CA ASP A 55 6.69 30.83 3.72
C ASP A 55 5.94 32.17 3.89
N ASP A 56 5.78 33.04 2.87
CA ASP A 56 5.18 34.38 3.08
C ASP A 56 4.65 35.09 1.79
N GLY A 57 4.28 34.34 0.74
CA GLY A 57 3.76 34.90 -0.53
C GLY A 57 2.22 34.85 -0.66
N PRO A 58 1.60 35.63 -1.57
CA PRO A 58 0.21 35.41 -1.94
C PRO A 58 0.01 33.97 -2.43
N ARG A 59 -1.06 33.31 -1.98
CA ARG A 59 -1.42 31.93 -2.34
C ARG A 59 -1.82 31.87 -3.82
N VAL A 60 -0.86 31.67 -4.71
CA VAL A 60 -1.06 31.56 -6.16
C VAL A 60 -0.74 30.12 -6.56
N PHE A 61 -1.64 29.48 -7.34
CA PHE A 61 -1.36 28.17 -7.92
C PHE A 61 -0.24 28.35 -8.96
N PRO A 62 0.96 27.76 -8.79
CA PRO A 62 2.09 28.07 -9.65
C PRO A 62 1.83 27.67 -11.11
N GLU A 63 2.08 28.59 -12.06
CA GLU A 63 2.13 28.28 -13.50
C GLU A 63 3.33 27.39 -13.85
N ASP A 64 4.40 27.42 -13.03
CA ASP A 64 5.59 26.58 -13.17
C ASP A 64 5.81 25.71 -11.92
N PHE A 65 5.31 24.48 -11.96
CA PHE A 65 5.45 23.49 -10.90
C PHE A 65 6.85 22.80 -10.88
N ARG A 66 7.74 23.10 -11.85
CA ARG A 66 9.05 22.44 -11.98
C ARG A 66 10.01 22.60 -10.79
N PRO A 67 10.00 23.70 -10.01
CA PRO A 67 10.86 23.81 -8.84
C PRO A 67 10.43 22.97 -7.62
N TRP A 68 9.21 22.42 -7.61
CA TRP A 68 8.49 22.09 -6.37
C TRP A 68 8.37 20.59 -6.11
N GLY A 69 9.50 19.90 -5.96
CA GLY A 69 9.57 18.55 -5.36
C GLY A 69 8.63 17.48 -5.93
N ASP A 70 8.52 16.36 -5.21
CA ASP A 70 7.61 15.26 -5.53
C ASP A 70 6.16 15.75 -5.32
N ILE A 71 5.35 15.83 -6.38
CA ILE A 71 3.96 16.26 -6.24
C ILE A 71 3.14 15.14 -5.61
N VAL A 72 2.77 15.34 -4.34
CA VAL A 72 2.01 14.38 -3.55
C VAL A 72 0.68 15.02 -3.10
N PHE A 73 -0.40 14.23 -3.09
CA PHE A 73 -1.68 14.65 -2.54
C PHE A 73 -2.02 13.86 -1.27
N LEU A 74 -2.05 14.55 -0.13
CA LEU A 74 -2.16 13.96 1.21
C LEU A 74 -3.44 14.41 1.93
N ASP A 75 -3.96 13.55 2.80
CA ASP A 75 -5.17 13.82 3.58
C ASP A 75 -5.13 15.10 4.42
N TYR A 76 -3.98 15.41 5.02
CA TYR A 76 -3.83 16.62 5.85
C TYR A 76 -3.85 17.92 5.04
N MET A 77 -3.62 17.86 3.72
CA MET A 77 -3.74 19.02 2.82
C MET A 77 -5.20 19.42 2.62
N VAL A 78 -6.15 18.55 2.95
CA VAL A 78 -7.59 18.78 2.78
C VAL A 78 -8.24 19.05 4.12
N LYS A 79 -9.08 20.10 4.18
CA LYS A 79 -9.84 20.43 5.38
C LYS A 79 -10.76 19.25 5.78
N PRO A 80 -10.91 18.94 7.08
CA PRO A 80 -11.63 17.74 7.53
C PRO A 80 -13.05 17.57 6.95
N GLU A 81 -13.78 18.67 6.76
CA GLU A 81 -15.14 18.69 6.21
C GLU A 81 -15.22 18.32 4.73
N TRP A 82 -14.11 18.41 3.99
CA TRP A 82 -14.01 18.06 2.57
C TRP A 82 -13.48 16.64 2.34
N ARG A 83 -12.74 16.06 3.29
CA ARG A 83 -12.14 14.73 3.15
C ARG A 83 -13.13 13.63 2.77
N PRO A 84 -14.35 13.56 3.36
CA PRO A 84 -15.31 12.52 2.97
C PRO A 84 -15.70 12.56 1.49
N PHE A 85 -15.76 13.75 0.88
CA PHE A 85 -15.98 13.89 -0.56
C PHE A 85 -14.76 13.42 -1.34
N VAL A 86 -13.56 13.90 -0.98
CA VAL A 86 -12.32 13.54 -1.66
C VAL A 86 -12.10 12.03 -1.63
N GLU A 87 -12.28 11.38 -0.49
CA GLU A 87 -12.17 9.92 -0.32
C GLU A 87 -13.19 9.15 -1.19
N ALA A 88 -14.42 9.66 -1.27
CA ALA A 88 -15.47 9.01 -2.02
C ALA A 88 -15.30 9.16 -3.55
N TYR A 89 -14.79 10.32 -4.00
CA TYR A 89 -14.77 10.71 -5.41
C TYR A 89 -13.40 10.52 -6.09
N TYR A 90 -12.31 10.91 -5.43
CA TYR A 90 -10.99 11.00 -6.06
C TYR A 90 -10.47 9.65 -6.58
N GLU A 91 -10.53 8.61 -5.73
CA GLU A 91 -10.06 7.28 -6.11
C GLU A 91 -11.03 6.51 -7.04
N SER A 92 -12.28 6.97 -7.19
CA SER A 92 -13.34 6.19 -7.83
C SER A 92 -13.70 6.72 -9.22
N GLU A 93 -13.97 8.02 -9.33
CA GLU A 93 -14.61 8.63 -10.50
C GLU A 93 -13.77 9.77 -11.08
N TYR A 94 -12.94 10.44 -10.27
CA TYR A 94 -12.20 11.63 -10.72
C TYR A 94 -11.37 11.41 -11.98
N ALA A 95 -10.57 10.34 -12.05
CA ALA A 95 -9.75 10.06 -13.23
C ALA A 95 -10.60 9.87 -14.50
N ARG A 96 -11.80 9.31 -14.38
CA ARG A 96 -12.74 9.12 -15.49
C ARG A 96 -13.27 10.47 -15.98
N ASP A 97 -13.72 11.33 -15.06
CA ASP A 97 -14.26 12.64 -15.39
C ASP A 97 -13.17 13.57 -15.96
N TYR A 98 -11.97 13.53 -15.38
CA TYR A 98 -10.78 14.23 -15.90
C TYR A 98 -10.49 13.86 -17.36
N VAL A 99 -10.41 12.55 -17.65
CA VAL A 99 -10.13 12.05 -19.00
C VAL A 99 -11.28 12.36 -19.96
N ALA A 100 -12.53 12.15 -19.56
CA ALA A 100 -13.70 12.39 -20.39
C ALA A 100 -13.84 13.86 -20.78
N THR A 101 -13.44 14.77 -19.88
CA THR A 101 -13.57 16.22 -20.08
C THR A 101 -12.41 16.81 -20.88
N LEU A 102 -11.18 16.38 -20.62
CA LEU A 102 -9.98 17.12 -21.08
C LEU A 102 -9.13 16.36 -22.11
N LYS A 103 -9.18 15.02 -22.17
CA LYS A 103 -8.29 14.25 -23.06
C LYS A 103 -8.55 14.55 -24.54
N GLY A 104 -9.83 14.56 -24.95
CA GLY A 104 -10.20 14.59 -26.37
C GLY A 104 -9.42 13.55 -27.19
N GLU A 105 -8.77 14.02 -28.24
CA GLU A 105 -7.97 13.18 -29.17
C GLU A 105 -6.53 12.92 -28.70
N LEU A 106 -6.12 13.45 -27.54
CA LEU A 106 -4.76 13.27 -27.05
C LEU A 106 -4.44 11.79 -26.79
N PRO A 107 -3.19 11.35 -26.95
CA PRO A 107 -2.82 9.93 -26.86
C PRO A 107 -3.14 9.30 -25.50
N SER A 108 -2.94 10.03 -24.40
CA SER A 108 -3.18 9.55 -23.03
C SER A 108 -3.56 10.69 -22.10
N MET A 109 -3.94 10.36 -20.85
CA MET A 109 -4.23 11.36 -19.82
C MET A 109 -3.02 12.26 -19.48
N TYR A 110 -1.80 11.76 -19.68
CA TYR A 110 -0.56 12.51 -19.42
C TYR A 110 -0.30 13.60 -20.46
N HIS A 111 -0.88 13.48 -21.65
CA HIS A 111 -0.73 14.49 -22.70
C HIS A 111 -1.62 15.72 -22.46
N ILE A 112 -2.50 15.68 -21.46
CA ILE A 112 -3.35 16.82 -21.11
C ILE A 112 -2.46 17.89 -20.46
N PRO A 113 -2.32 19.08 -21.05
CA PRO A 113 -1.55 20.16 -20.45
C PRO A 113 -2.32 20.73 -19.25
N PHE A 114 -1.60 21.21 -18.23
CA PHE A 114 -2.19 21.99 -17.15
C PHE A 114 -2.38 23.45 -17.60
N THR A 115 -3.64 23.90 -17.69
CA THR A 115 -4.02 25.21 -18.26
C THR A 115 -5.23 25.81 -17.54
N ASP A 116 -5.39 27.12 -17.64
CA ASP A 116 -6.58 27.81 -17.13
C ASP A 116 -7.85 27.36 -17.86
N GLU A 117 -7.79 27.19 -19.17
CA GLU A 117 -8.93 26.74 -19.97
C GLU A 117 -9.35 25.32 -19.60
N GLY A 118 -8.39 24.43 -19.34
CA GLY A 118 -8.68 23.09 -18.84
C GLY A 118 -9.34 23.13 -17.46
N SER A 119 -8.89 24.04 -16.60
CA SER A 119 -9.44 24.20 -15.24
C SER A 119 -10.88 24.69 -15.32
N ALA A 120 -11.13 25.70 -16.16
CA ALA A 120 -12.47 26.23 -16.42
C ALA A 120 -13.43 25.19 -17.03
N LYS A 121 -12.94 24.29 -17.88
CA LYS A 121 -13.74 23.19 -18.46
C LYS A 121 -14.07 22.10 -17.44
N LEU A 122 -13.14 21.75 -16.58
CA LEU A 122 -13.30 20.69 -15.59
C LEU A 122 -14.14 21.14 -14.39
N LYS A 123 -14.03 22.42 -13.99
CA LYS A 123 -14.75 23.02 -12.87
C LYS A 123 -16.25 22.66 -12.81
N PRO A 124 -17.07 22.89 -13.85
CA PRO A 124 -18.51 22.58 -13.76
C PRO A 124 -18.80 21.11 -13.51
N VAL A 125 -17.94 20.19 -13.99
CA VAL A 125 -18.07 18.75 -13.71
C VAL A 125 -17.81 18.48 -12.23
N LEU A 126 -16.73 19.05 -11.68
CA LEU A 126 -16.39 18.87 -10.26
C LEU A 126 -17.43 19.52 -9.32
N ASP A 127 -17.92 20.71 -9.67
CA ASP A 127 -19.01 21.39 -8.94
C ASP A 127 -20.28 20.51 -8.91
N GLU A 128 -20.65 19.91 -10.04
CA GLU A 128 -21.81 19.00 -10.12
C GLU A 128 -21.59 17.74 -9.27
N ARG A 129 -20.41 17.13 -9.33
CA ARG A 129 -20.07 15.94 -8.53
C ARG A 129 -20.14 16.23 -7.04
N TYR A 130 -19.63 17.38 -6.62
CA TYR A 130 -19.70 17.82 -5.25
C TYR A 130 -21.15 18.06 -4.80
N ALA A 131 -21.97 18.74 -5.61
CA ALA A 131 -23.38 18.95 -5.31
C ALA A 131 -24.17 17.62 -5.22
N GLN A 132 -23.93 16.68 -6.14
CA GLN A 132 -24.52 15.35 -6.11
C GLN A 132 -24.11 14.56 -4.84
N TRP A 133 -22.86 14.72 -4.41
CA TRP A 133 -22.37 14.13 -3.16
C TRP A 133 -23.05 14.77 -1.95
N GLN A 134 -23.15 16.10 -1.89
CA GLN A 134 -23.83 16.79 -0.79
C GLN A 134 -25.30 16.39 -0.65
N GLU A 135 -25.99 16.15 -1.77
CA GLU A 135 -27.40 15.72 -1.76
C GLU A 135 -27.55 14.28 -1.23
N LYS A 136 -26.65 13.37 -1.64
CA LYS A 136 -26.75 11.93 -1.33
C LYS A 136 -25.37 11.30 -1.05
N PRO A 137 -24.71 11.61 0.07
CA PRO A 137 -23.35 11.13 0.35
C PRO A 137 -23.23 9.60 0.35
N ASP A 138 -24.25 8.91 0.87
CA ASP A 138 -24.28 7.45 0.99
C ASP A 138 -24.18 6.71 -0.35
N ARG A 139 -24.57 7.35 -1.45
CA ARG A 139 -24.48 6.77 -2.81
C ARG A 139 -23.03 6.68 -3.29
N TRP A 140 -22.15 7.51 -2.74
CA TRP A 140 -20.74 7.63 -3.14
C TRP A 140 -19.81 6.79 -2.28
N LEU A 141 -20.32 6.33 -1.13
CA LEU A 141 -19.59 5.35 -0.34
C LEU A 141 -19.38 4.12 -1.20
N LYS A 142 -18.10 3.77 -1.44
CA LYS A 142 -17.76 2.44 -1.92
C LYS A 142 -18.55 1.48 -1.03
N PRO A 143 -19.27 0.47 -1.59
CA PRO A 143 -19.79 -0.60 -0.75
C PRO A 143 -18.62 -0.97 0.12
N GLN A 144 -18.75 -0.88 1.46
CA GLN A 144 -17.70 -1.39 2.32
C GLN A 144 -17.42 -2.73 1.69
N ARG A 145 -16.20 -2.91 1.15
CA ARG A 145 -15.70 -4.25 0.94
C ARG A 145 -15.98 -4.77 2.32
N GLN A 146 -16.94 -5.67 2.45
CA GLN A 146 -16.90 -6.55 3.59
C GLN A 146 -15.48 -7.06 3.38
N THR A 147 -14.56 -6.51 4.16
CA THR A 147 -13.62 -7.33 4.83
C THR A 147 -14.58 -8.35 5.39
N VAL A 148 -14.77 -9.44 4.62
CA VAL A 148 -14.76 -10.76 5.18
C VAL A 148 -13.64 -10.56 6.15
N ALA A 149 -14.01 -10.27 7.41
CA ALA A 149 -13.05 -10.12 8.46
C ALA A 149 -12.20 -11.32 8.15
N GLN A 150 -10.94 -11.09 7.75
CA GLN A 150 -10.02 -12.19 7.74
C GLN A 150 -10.11 -12.53 9.21
N LYS A 151 -10.93 -13.54 9.47
CA LYS A 151 -11.16 -14.13 10.74
C LYS A 151 -9.84 -14.82 10.84
N HIS A 152 -8.80 -14.04 11.18
CA HIS A 152 -7.57 -14.55 11.70
C HIS A 152 -8.11 -15.48 12.75
N PRO A 153 -8.01 -16.80 12.54
CA PRO A 153 -8.42 -17.72 13.57
C PRO A 153 -7.65 -17.23 14.78
N ARG A 154 -8.38 -16.74 15.80
CA ARG A 154 -7.78 -16.32 17.06
C ARG A 154 -6.90 -17.49 17.47
N THR A 155 -5.60 -17.30 17.30
CA THR A 155 -4.52 -18.07 17.90
C THR A 155 -4.81 -19.57 18.05
N ILE A 156 -4.71 -20.33 16.94
CA ILE A 156 -4.30 -21.75 17.04
C ILE A 156 -2.80 -21.83 17.44
N GLY A 157 -2.05 -20.73 17.27
CA GLY A 157 -0.62 -20.65 17.55
C GLY A 157 -0.22 -21.06 18.97
N THR A 158 -0.94 -20.68 20.01
CA THR A 158 -0.50 -20.99 21.39
C THR A 158 -0.74 -22.45 21.77
N LEU A 159 -1.89 -23.03 21.38
CA LEU A 159 -2.18 -24.44 21.64
C LEU A 159 -1.38 -25.39 20.75
N ALA A 160 -1.14 -25.03 19.48
CA ALA A 160 -0.28 -25.81 18.59
C ALA A 160 1.19 -25.78 19.03
N THR A 161 1.69 -24.64 19.54
CA THR A 161 3.07 -24.54 20.05
C THR A 161 3.25 -25.31 21.36
N VAL A 162 2.30 -25.22 22.29
CA VAL A 162 2.33 -26.02 23.53
C VAL A 162 2.19 -27.52 23.22
N GLY A 163 1.29 -27.90 22.31
CA GLY A 163 1.14 -29.28 21.86
C GLY A 163 2.39 -29.83 21.18
N PHE A 164 3.06 -29.02 20.34
CA PHE A 164 4.31 -29.39 19.69
C PHE A 164 5.47 -29.52 20.68
N ILE A 165 5.58 -28.62 21.67
CA ILE A 165 6.57 -28.72 22.74
C ILE A 165 6.34 -29.99 23.58
N LEU A 166 5.10 -30.28 23.97
CA LEU A 166 4.77 -31.49 24.72
C LEU A 166 5.06 -32.76 23.91
N LEU A 167 4.79 -32.75 22.60
CA LEU A 167 5.13 -33.85 21.69
C LEU A 167 6.65 -34.05 21.61
N LEU A 168 7.43 -32.97 21.48
CA LEU A 168 8.90 -33.06 21.47
C LEU A 168 9.46 -33.61 22.78
N VAL A 169 8.94 -33.15 23.93
CA VAL A 169 9.33 -33.67 25.24
C VAL A 169 8.98 -35.15 25.35
N LEU A 170 7.78 -35.55 24.90
CA LEU A 170 7.38 -36.96 24.91
C LEU A 170 8.29 -37.82 24.02
N VAL A 171 8.64 -37.35 22.82
CA VAL A 171 9.57 -38.05 21.92
C VAL A 171 10.94 -38.20 22.58
N VAL A 172 11.49 -37.16 23.20
CA VAL A 172 12.78 -37.23 23.90
C VAL A 172 12.74 -38.24 25.04
N VAL A 173 11.66 -38.25 25.83
CA VAL A 173 11.50 -39.21 26.95
C VAL A 173 11.36 -40.65 26.45
N VAL A 174 10.57 -40.88 25.41
CA VAL A 174 10.36 -42.22 24.84
C VAL A 174 11.65 -42.74 24.20
N VAL A 175 12.35 -41.90 23.42
CA VAL A 175 13.64 -42.26 22.81
C VAL A 175 14.68 -42.52 23.89
N GLY A 176 14.74 -41.71 24.96
CA GLY A 176 15.62 -41.95 26.09
C GLY A 176 15.34 -43.28 26.80
N LYS A 177 14.07 -43.60 27.06
CA LYS A 177 13.72 -44.91 27.66
C LYS A 177 13.99 -46.09 26.74
N LEU A 178 13.78 -45.92 25.43
CA LEU A 178 14.12 -46.94 24.44
C LEU A 178 15.64 -47.13 24.37
N PHE A 179 16.40 -46.05 24.47
CA PHE A 179 17.86 -46.08 24.57
C PHE A 179 18.31 -46.82 25.83
N ASP A 180 17.78 -46.51 27.01
CA ASP A 180 18.10 -47.22 28.25
C ASP A 180 17.80 -48.73 28.16
N LEU A 181 16.72 -49.09 27.43
CA LEU A 181 16.34 -50.49 27.21
C LEU A 181 17.34 -51.18 26.25
N VAL A 182 17.72 -50.50 25.18
CA VAL A 182 18.68 -50.99 24.19
C VAL A 182 20.08 -51.06 24.80
N GLU A 183 20.52 -50.08 25.58
CA GLU A 183 21.79 -50.08 26.30
C GLU A 183 21.84 -51.24 27.30
N ARG A 184 20.77 -51.47 28.08
CA ARG A 184 20.66 -52.65 28.94
C ARG A 184 20.66 -53.97 28.17
N ALA A 185 20.08 -54.01 26.97
CA ALA A 185 20.08 -55.19 26.12
C ALA A 185 21.44 -55.46 25.44
N ILE A 186 22.25 -54.41 25.24
CA ILE A 186 23.53 -54.44 24.52
C ILE A 186 24.73 -54.47 25.47
N GLN A 187 24.55 -54.20 26.78
CA GLN A 187 25.57 -54.37 27.82
C GLN A 187 26.12 -55.80 27.81
N GLY A 188 27.22 -55.97 27.07
CA GLY A 188 27.83 -57.26 26.72
C GLY A 188 28.51 -57.30 25.35
N THR A 189 28.25 -56.34 24.45
CA THR A 189 28.86 -56.30 23.10
C THR A 189 29.77 -55.09 22.90
N VAL A 190 31.03 -55.37 22.58
CA VAL A 190 32.14 -54.43 22.45
C VAL A 190 32.08 -53.75 21.08
N PHE A 191 31.31 -52.67 20.93
CA PHE A 191 31.54 -51.69 19.86
C PHE A 191 30.93 -50.34 20.26
N GLN A 192 31.74 -49.47 20.86
CA GLN A 192 31.36 -48.08 21.13
C GLN A 192 31.63 -47.23 19.87
N VAL A 193 30.62 -47.12 19.00
CA VAL A 193 30.51 -45.92 18.17
C VAL A 193 29.52 -45.01 18.89
N PRO A 194 29.90 -43.80 19.32
CA PRO A 194 28.98 -42.92 20.02
C PRO A 194 27.85 -42.53 19.06
N VAL A 195 26.65 -43.02 19.37
CA VAL A 195 25.40 -42.85 18.61
C VAL A 195 25.09 -41.38 18.30
N THR A 196 25.65 -40.45 19.08
CA THR A 196 25.63 -39.01 18.80
C THR A 196 26.12 -38.67 17.39
N ILE A 197 27.14 -39.35 16.87
CA ILE A 197 27.68 -39.13 15.51
C ILE A 197 26.64 -39.48 14.43
N LEU A 198 25.88 -40.56 14.63
CA LEU A 198 24.82 -41.01 13.71
C LEU A 198 23.63 -40.04 13.69
N VAL A 199 23.29 -39.48 14.85
CA VAL A 199 22.20 -38.49 14.98
C VAL A 199 22.57 -37.16 14.30
N PHE A 200 23.82 -36.69 14.45
CA PHE A 200 24.28 -35.49 13.74
C PHE A 200 24.35 -35.68 12.22
N ALA A 201 24.74 -36.88 11.75
CA ALA A 201 24.77 -37.19 10.31
C ALA A 201 23.36 -37.15 9.68
N LEU A 202 22.34 -37.67 10.38
CA LEU A 202 20.96 -37.66 9.89
C LEU A 202 20.32 -36.26 9.91
N MET A 203 20.63 -35.44 10.94
CA MET A 203 20.14 -34.06 11.00
C MET A 203 20.79 -33.16 9.93
N GLY A 204 22.09 -33.33 9.66
CA GLY A 204 22.79 -32.59 8.60
C GLY A 204 22.20 -32.85 7.20
N TRP A 205 21.78 -34.09 6.92
CA TRP A 205 21.17 -34.46 5.64
C TRP A 205 19.79 -33.82 5.42
N GLY A 206 18.96 -33.75 6.48
CA GLY A 206 17.64 -33.11 6.42
C GLY A 206 17.71 -31.60 6.17
N VAL A 207 18.69 -30.93 6.78
CA VAL A 207 18.91 -29.49 6.60
C VAL A 207 19.46 -29.20 5.18
N TRP A 208 20.43 -29.98 4.71
CA TRP A 208 21.00 -29.81 3.36
C TRP A 208 19.96 -29.97 2.24
N THR A 209 19.05 -30.94 2.35
CA THR A 209 17.99 -31.17 1.36
C THR A 209 16.93 -30.07 1.33
N ALA A 210 16.68 -29.40 2.46
CA ALA A 210 15.76 -28.27 2.53
C ALA A 210 16.31 -27.00 1.83
N PHE A 211 17.62 -26.74 1.91
CA PHE A 211 18.26 -25.60 1.25
C PHE A 211 18.36 -25.75 -0.27
N ARG A 212 18.51 -26.98 -0.79
CA ARG A 212 18.64 -27.23 -2.24
C ARG A 212 17.34 -27.05 -3.04
N LYS A 213 16.17 -27.01 -2.39
CA LYS A 213 14.87 -26.79 -3.05
C LYS A 213 14.51 -25.31 -3.27
N LYS A 214 15.36 -24.39 -2.82
CA LYS A 214 15.13 -22.94 -2.87
C LYS A 214 16.11 -22.14 -3.75
N ALA A 215 16.99 -22.82 -4.48
CA ALA A 215 17.88 -22.26 -5.51
C ALA A 215 17.48 -22.81 -6.88
#